data_AF-A0A379WX59-F1
#
_entry.id   AF-A0A379WX59-F1
#
_cell.length_a   1.000
_cell.length_b   1.000
_cell.length_c   1.000
_cell.angle_alpha   90.00
_cell.angle_beta   90.00
_cell.angle_gamma   90.00
#
_symmetry.space_group_name_H-M   'P 1'
#
loop_
_entity.id
_entity.type
_entity.pdbx_description
1 polymer ?
#
loop_
_entity_poly.entity_id
_entity_poly.type
_entity_poly.pdbx_seq_one_letter_code
_entity_poly.pdbx_strand_id
1 'polypeptide(L)'
;MVISGNVPQGAGLSSSASLEVAVGTVFQQLYHLPLDGAQIALNGQEAENQFVGCNCGIMDQLISALGKKDHALLIDCRTLGAKAVSMPKGVAVVIINSNFKRTLVGSEYNTRREQCETGARFFQQPALRDVSLEAFNAVASELDPVVAKRGSPCI
;
A
#
# COMPACT_ATOMS: atom_id res chain seq x y z
N MET A 1 -18.67 -19.91 -6.12
CA MET A 1 -17.24 -19.76 -5.75
C MET A 1 -17.12 -20.03 -4.26
N VAL A 2 -16.20 -20.91 -3.85
CA VAL A 2 -15.88 -21.14 -2.43
C VAL A 2 -14.53 -20.48 -2.15
N ILE A 3 -14.42 -19.75 -1.03
CA ILE A 3 -13.21 -19.02 -0.66
C ILE A 3 -12.71 -19.56 0.69
N SER A 4 -11.41 -19.84 0.76
CA SER A 4 -10.69 -20.18 1.99
C SER A 4 -9.30 -19.57 1.94
N GLY A 5 -8.72 -19.27 3.09
CA GLY A 5 -7.41 -18.64 3.21
C GLY A 5 -6.83 -18.82 4.61
N ASN A 6 -5.51 -18.71 4.70
CA ASN A 6 -4.75 -18.84 5.95
C ASN A 6 -4.16 -17.50 6.43
N VAL A 7 -4.46 -16.39 5.74
CA VAL A 7 -4.07 -15.05 6.18
C VAL A 7 -4.96 -14.65 7.36
N PRO A 8 -4.40 -14.40 8.56
CA PRO A 8 -5.21 -14.04 9.71
C PRO A 8 -5.93 -12.71 9.47
N GLN A 9 -7.25 -12.72 9.68
CA GLN A 9 -8.08 -11.54 9.45
C GLN A 9 -7.70 -10.40 10.41
N GLY A 10 -7.53 -9.19 9.87
CA GLY A 10 -7.25 -7.99 10.66
C GLY A 10 -5.88 -7.95 11.33
N ALA A 11 -4.97 -8.89 11.01
CA ALA A 11 -3.62 -8.93 11.59
C ALA A 11 -2.62 -7.96 10.95
N GLY A 12 -3.07 -7.11 10.01
CA GLY A 12 -2.18 -6.23 9.25
C GLY A 12 -1.31 -6.96 8.22
N LEU A 13 -1.73 -8.15 7.78
CA LEU A 13 -1.07 -8.96 6.75
C LEU A 13 -1.87 -8.99 5.44
N SER A 14 -2.62 -7.92 5.18
CA SER A 14 -3.27 -7.67 3.88
C SER A 14 -4.25 -8.76 3.42
N SER A 15 -5.10 -9.24 4.33
CA SER A 15 -6.13 -10.25 4.01
C SER A 15 -7.14 -9.77 2.95
N SER A 16 -7.50 -8.48 2.92
CA SER A 16 -8.38 -7.89 1.90
C SER A 16 -7.74 -7.94 0.53
N ALA A 17 -6.52 -7.41 0.39
CA ALA A 17 -5.75 -7.47 -0.84
C ALA A 17 -5.54 -8.91 -1.37
N SER A 18 -5.31 -9.89 -0.49
CA SER A 18 -5.21 -11.29 -0.91
C SER A 18 -6.50 -11.82 -1.53
N LEU A 19 -7.65 -11.39 -0.99
CA LEU A 19 -8.97 -11.76 -1.49
C LEU A 19 -9.28 -11.04 -2.82
N GLU A 20 -9.04 -9.73 -2.90
CA GLU A 20 -9.23 -8.92 -4.09
C GLU A 20 -8.46 -9.49 -5.28
N VAL A 21 -7.17 -9.78 -5.10
CA VAL A 21 -6.31 -10.33 -6.15
C VAL A 21 -6.72 -11.74 -6.54
N ALA A 22 -7.10 -12.59 -5.57
CA ALA A 22 -7.59 -13.94 -5.86
C ALA A 22 -8.87 -13.91 -6.70
N VAL A 23 -9.86 -13.09 -6.33
CA VAL A 23 -11.11 -12.93 -7.07
C VAL A 23 -10.87 -12.33 -8.46
N GLY A 24 -10.02 -11.30 -8.56
CA GLY A 24 -9.62 -10.72 -9.84
C GLY A 24 -8.95 -11.73 -10.76
N THR A 25 -8.09 -12.60 -10.21
CA THR A 25 -7.44 -13.69 -10.96
C THR A 25 -8.45 -14.73 -11.44
N VAL A 26 -9.43 -15.11 -10.60
CA VAL A 26 -10.51 -16.03 -11.00
C VAL A 26 -11.29 -15.47 -12.18
N PHE A 27 -11.68 -14.20 -12.15
CA PHE A 27 -12.40 -13.58 -13.27
C PHE A 27 -11.52 -13.42 -14.51
N GLN A 28 -10.25 -13.06 -14.35
CA GLN A 28 -9.28 -13.00 -15.43
C GLN A 28 -9.18 -14.34 -16.17
N GLN A 29 -9.14 -15.45 -15.44
CA GLN A 29 -9.10 -16.80 -16.03
C GLN A 29 -10.44 -17.24 -16.63
N LEU A 30 -11.55 -17.02 -15.92
CA LEU A 30 -12.89 -17.48 -16.35
C LEU A 30 -13.35 -16.79 -17.64
N TYR A 31 -13.00 -15.51 -17.80
CA TYR A 31 -13.40 -14.70 -18.96
C TYR A 31 -12.26 -14.46 -19.95
N HIS A 32 -11.09 -15.08 -19.76
CA HIS A 32 -9.91 -14.91 -20.61
C HIS A 32 -9.53 -13.44 -20.82
N LEU A 33 -9.59 -12.64 -19.76
CA LEU A 33 -9.33 -11.21 -19.85
C LEU A 33 -7.83 -10.97 -20.09
N PRO A 34 -7.46 -10.00 -20.95
CA PRO A 34 -6.07 -9.64 -21.21
C PRO A 34 -5.54 -8.71 -20.11
N LEU A 35 -5.62 -9.18 -18.85
CA LEU A 35 -5.17 -8.45 -17.67
C LEU A 35 -3.90 -9.10 -17.12
N ASP A 36 -2.87 -8.28 -16.89
CA ASP A 36 -1.70 -8.70 -16.13
C ASP A 36 -1.93 -8.54 -14.61
N GLY A 37 -0.96 -9.02 -13.82
CA GLY A 37 -1.04 -8.95 -12.35
C GLY A 37 -1.07 -7.52 -11.80
N ALA A 38 -0.44 -6.56 -12.47
CA ALA A 38 -0.47 -5.16 -12.03
C ALA A 38 -1.85 -4.53 -12.26
N GLN A 39 -2.50 -4.87 -13.39
CA GLN A 39 -3.87 -4.45 -13.66
C GLN A 39 -4.87 -5.10 -12.70
N ILE A 40 -4.68 -6.38 -12.34
CA ILE A 40 -5.47 -7.02 -11.28
C ILE A 40 -5.28 -6.29 -9.95
N ALA A 41 -4.05 -5.92 -9.60
CA ALA A 41 -3.76 -5.19 -8.37
C ALA A 41 -4.43 -3.80 -8.33
N LEU A 42 -4.43 -3.07 -9.45
CA LEU A 42 -5.12 -1.78 -9.57
C LEU A 42 -6.63 -1.93 -9.41
N ASN A 43 -7.23 -2.97 -10.00
CA ASN A 43 -8.66 -3.26 -9.82
C ASN A 43 -8.99 -3.60 -8.35
N GLY A 44 -8.12 -4.34 -7.67
CA GLY A 44 -8.25 -4.64 -6.25
C GLY A 44 -8.19 -3.38 -5.38
N GLN A 45 -7.20 -2.51 -5.64
CA GLN A 45 -7.06 -1.23 -4.95
C GLN A 45 -8.29 -0.35 -5.15
N GLU A 46 -8.82 -0.29 -6.38
CA GLU A 46 -10.03 0.49 -6.68
C GLU A 46 -11.24 -0.07 -5.93
N ALA A 47 -11.37 -1.39 -5.81
CA ALA A 47 -12.41 -2.01 -4.98
C ALA A 47 -12.27 -1.61 -3.49
N GLU A 48 -11.06 -1.66 -2.93
CA GLU A 48 -10.82 -1.25 -1.53
C GLU A 48 -11.14 0.25 -1.31
N ASN A 49 -10.76 1.11 -2.27
CA ASN A 49 -11.02 2.55 -2.20
C ASN A 49 -12.52 2.88 -2.34
N GLN A 50 -13.19 2.35 -3.38
CA GLN A 50 -14.55 2.78 -3.74
C GLN A 50 -15.65 1.96 -3.07
N PHE A 51 -15.42 0.68 -2.82
CA PHE A 51 -16.43 -0.20 -2.23
C PHE A 51 -16.28 -0.28 -0.71
N VAL A 52 -15.06 -0.43 -0.21
CA VAL A 52 -14.79 -0.52 1.24
C VAL A 52 -14.62 0.87 1.87
N GLY A 53 -14.16 1.86 1.11
CA GLY A 53 -13.98 3.25 1.59
C GLY A 53 -12.64 3.50 2.28
N CYS A 54 -11.67 2.61 2.11
CA CYS A 54 -10.32 2.75 2.66
C CYS A 54 -9.39 3.27 1.55
N ASN A 55 -8.92 4.53 1.63
CA ASN A 55 -8.13 5.16 0.57
C ASN A 55 -6.67 4.66 0.55
N CYS A 56 -6.45 3.35 0.46
CA CYS A 56 -5.16 2.69 0.59
C CYS A 56 -4.21 2.95 -0.60
N GLY A 57 -2.92 2.69 -0.37
CA GLY A 57 -1.94 2.61 -1.45
C GLY A 57 -2.05 1.31 -2.24
N ILE A 58 -1.20 1.15 -3.24
CA ILE A 58 -1.20 0.02 -4.19
C ILE A 58 -0.29 -1.16 -3.75
N MET A 59 0.44 -1.00 -2.64
CA MET A 59 1.51 -1.91 -2.22
C MET A 59 0.98 -3.33 -1.95
N ASP A 60 -0.09 -3.44 -1.16
CA ASP A 60 -0.64 -4.71 -0.69
C ASP A 60 -1.14 -5.57 -1.85
N GLN A 61 -1.86 -4.94 -2.79
CA GLN A 61 -2.36 -5.61 -3.98
C GLN A 61 -1.22 -5.99 -4.93
N LEU A 62 -0.20 -5.14 -5.12
CA LEU A 62 0.94 -5.46 -5.98
C LEU A 62 1.79 -6.62 -5.45
N ILE A 63 2.11 -6.66 -4.15
CA ILE A 63 2.89 -7.77 -3.59
C ILE A 63 2.09 -9.07 -3.63
N SER A 64 0.78 -9.00 -3.40
CA SER A 64 -0.12 -10.15 -3.52
C SER A 64 -0.16 -10.70 -4.96
N ALA A 65 -0.22 -9.82 -5.97
CA ALA A 65 -0.31 -10.22 -7.38
C ALA A 65 1.02 -10.62 -8.02
N LEU A 66 2.14 -9.98 -7.63
CA LEU A 66 3.44 -10.11 -8.30
C LEU A 66 4.52 -10.80 -7.46
N GLY A 67 4.19 -11.20 -6.24
CA GLY A 67 5.11 -11.86 -5.31
C GLY A 67 5.77 -13.08 -5.93
N LYS A 68 7.07 -13.24 -5.65
CA LYS A 68 7.85 -14.41 -6.08
C LYS A 68 8.46 -15.09 -4.85
N LYS A 69 8.50 -16.42 -4.89
CA LYS A 69 9.15 -17.22 -3.84
C LYS A 69 10.58 -16.72 -3.61
N ASP A 70 10.96 -16.56 -2.34
CA ASP A 70 12.30 -16.14 -1.91
C ASP A 70 12.75 -14.75 -2.43
N HIS A 71 11.80 -13.87 -2.74
CA HIS A 71 12.07 -12.49 -3.17
C HIS A 71 11.20 -11.49 -2.38
N ALA A 72 11.79 -10.34 -2.05
CA ALA A 72 11.04 -9.13 -1.77
C ALA A 72 10.66 -8.44 -3.09
N LEU A 73 9.70 -7.51 -3.05
CA LEU A 73 9.31 -6.70 -4.21
C LEU A 73 9.63 -5.24 -3.91
N LEU A 74 10.56 -4.67 -4.68
CA LEU A 74 10.78 -3.23 -4.69
C LEU A 74 9.76 -2.59 -5.63
N ILE A 75 8.93 -1.71 -5.09
CA ILE A 75 7.84 -1.06 -5.81
C ILE A 75 8.09 0.44 -5.88
N ASP A 76 8.09 0.99 -7.09
CA ASP A 76 7.93 2.41 -7.34
C ASP A 76 6.43 2.71 -7.49
N CYS A 77 5.80 3.26 -6.45
CA CYS A 77 4.36 3.51 -6.45
C CYS A 77 3.90 4.62 -7.40
N ARG A 78 4.81 5.39 -8.01
CA ARG A 78 4.46 6.42 -9.01
C ARG A 78 4.39 5.82 -10.40
N THR A 79 5.41 5.05 -10.77
CA THR A 79 5.51 4.44 -12.11
C THR A 79 4.87 3.05 -12.15
N LEU A 80 4.51 2.51 -10.98
CA LEU A 80 4.11 1.11 -10.77
C LEU A 80 5.20 0.11 -11.17
N GLY A 81 6.44 0.57 -11.33
CA GLY A 81 7.58 -0.28 -11.60
C GLY A 81 7.83 -1.23 -10.43
N ALA A 82 7.82 -2.54 -10.71
CA ALA A 82 8.02 -3.58 -9.71
C ALA A 82 9.25 -4.44 -10.06
N LYS A 83 10.19 -4.55 -9.13
CA LYS A 83 11.41 -5.35 -9.27
C LYS A 83 11.52 -6.37 -8.16
N ALA A 84 11.56 -7.65 -8.53
CA ALA A 84 11.85 -8.72 -7.59
C ALA A 84 13.32 -8.62 -7.11
N VAL A 85 13.53 -8.67 -5.81
CA VAL A 85 14.85 -8.61 -5.16
C VAL A 85 15.02 -9.89 -4.34
N SER A 86 16.04 -10.68 -4.67
CA SER A 86 16.28 -11.96 -3.99
C SER A 86 16.57 -11.75 -2.51
N MET A 87 15.91 -12.55 -1.65
CA MET A 87 16.15 -12.54 -0.22
C MET A 87 17.47 -13.26 0.11
N PRO A 88 18.26 -12.76 1.08
CA PRO A 88 19.49 -13.44 1.50
C PRO A 88 19.23 -14.85 2.05
N LYS A 89 20.11 -15.79 1.72
CA LYS A 89 20.08 -17.15 2.29
C LYS A 89 20.46 -17.11 3.77
N GLY A 90 19.89 -18.02 4.57
CA GLY A 90 20.19 -18.14 6.00
C GLY A 90 19.59 -17.02 6.85
N VAL A 91 18.69 -16.20 6.29
CA VAL A 91 17.93 -15.18 7.01
C VAL A 91 16.48 -15.64 7.14
N ALA A 92 15.87 -15.35 8.29
CA ALA A 92 14.45 -15.54 8.53
C ALA A 92 13.78 -14.20 8.83
N VAL A 93 12.59 -13.98 8.28
CA VAL A 93 11.71 -12.86 8.65
C VAL A 93 10.74 -13.38 9.71
N VAL A 94 10.80 -12.80 10.91
CA VAL A 94 9.89 -13.15 12.01
C VAL A 94 8.78 -12.12 12.08
N ILE A 95 7.54 -12.56 11.90
CA ILE A 95 6.34 -11.72 12.04
C ILE A 95 5.79 -11.91 13.46
N ILE A 96 5.73 -10.83 14.24
CA ILE A 96 5.20 -10.84 15.61
C ILE A 96 3.85 -10.11 15.60
N ASN A 97 2.77 -10.85 15.81
CA ASN A 97 1.43 -10.28 15.96
C ASN A 97 1.20 -9.85 17.41
N SER A 98 0.93 -8.57 17.65
CA SER A 98 0.64 -8.03 18.99
C SER A 98 -0.67 -8.57 19.59
N ASN A 99 -1.51 -9.21 18.78
CA ASN A 99 -2.87 -9.65 19.11
C ASN A 99 -3.82 -8.52 19.55
N PHE A 100 -3.40 -7.26 19.39
CA PHE A 100 -4.25 -6.11 19.65
C PHE A 100 -5.24 -5.94 18.50
N LYS A 101 -6.53 -6.10 18.81
CA LYS A 101 -7.60 -5.88 17.83
C LYS A 101 -7.87 -4.39 17.72
N ARG A 102 -7.47 -3.78 16.61
CA ARG A 102 -7.93 -2.43 16.26
C ARG A 102 -9.43 -2.48 16.00
N THR A 103 -10.21 -1.65 16.68
CA THR A 103 -11.50 -1.21 16.18
C THR A 103 -11.23 -0.45 14.88
N LEU A 104 -11.91 -0.82 13.78
CA LEU A 104 -11.82 -0.16 12.47
C LEU A 104 -12.33 1.28 12.58
N VAL A 105 -11.52 2.16 13.15
CA VAL A 105 -11.63 3.59 12.99
C VAL A 105 -10.94 3.90 11.67
N GLY A 106 -11.65 3.62 10.57
CA GLY A 106 -11.18 3.85 9.20
C GLY A 106 -10.78 5.31 8.91
N SER A 107 -11.09 6.24 9.82
CA SER A 107 -10.69 7.64 9.70
C SER A 107 -9.19 7.84 9.82
N GLU A 108 -8.45 7.11 10.67
CA GLU A 108 -7.05 7.47 10.93
C GLU A 108 -6.15 7.29 9.69
N TYR A 109 -6.39 6.26 8.87
CA TYR A 109 -5.63 6.07 7.63
C TYR A 109 -5.88 7.23 6.67
N ASN A 110 -7.15 7.56 6.44
CA ASN A 110 -7.55 8.66 5.55
C ASN A 110 -7.04 10.01 6.07
N THR A 111 -7.08 10.25 7.38
CA THR A 111 -6.51 11.44 8.02
C THR A 111 -5.00 11.55 7.77
N ARG A 112 -4.25 10.44 7.83
CA ARG A 112 -2.81 10.48 7.52
C ARG A 112 -2.55 10.82 6.05
N ARG A 113 -3.35 10.25 5.15
CA ARG A 113 -3.26 10.57 3.71
C ARG A 113 -3.50 12.05 3.46
N GLU A 114 -4.57 12.62 4.02
CA GLU A 114 -4.88 14.05 3.89
C GLU A 114 -3.78 14.94 4.46
N GLN A 115 -3.16 14.55 5.58
CA GLN A 115 -2.03 15.26 6.17
C GLN A 115 -0.83 15.29 5.20
N CYS A 116 -0.51 14.17 4.55
CA CYS A 116 0.56 14.13 3.56
C CYS A 116 0.23 14.93 2.29
N GLU A 117 -1.02 14.87 1.80
CA GLU A 117 -1.49 15.66 0.66
C GLU A 117 -1.48 17.17 0.97
N THR A 118 -1.78 17.55 2.20
CA THR A 118 -1.65 18.94 2.68
C THR A 118 -0.20 19.39 2.68
N GLY A 119 0.72 18.53 3.12
CA GLY A 119 2.16 18.78 3.01
C GLY A 119 2.59 18.98 1.55
N ALA A 120 2.21 18.08 0.64
CA ALA A 120 2.53 18.21 -0.78
C ALA A 120 1.99 19.53 -1.39
N ARG A 121 0.75 19.91 -1.05
CA ARG A 121 0.15 21.18 -1.48
C ARG A 121 0.91 22.40 -0.98
N PHE A 122 1.43 22.37 0.24
CA PHE A 122 2.28 23.45 0.78
C PHE A 122 3.52 23.69 -0.10
N PHE A 123 4.15 22.62 -0.57
CA PHE A 123 5.30 22.69 -1.49
C PHE A 123 4.90 22.86 -2.97
N GLN A 124 3.60 22.98 -3.28
CA GLN A 124 3.07 23.02 -4.64
C GLN A 124 3.53 21.83 -5.50
N GLN A 125 3.70 20.67 -4.87
CA GLN A 125 4.10 19.44 -5.52
C GLN A 125 2.92 18.45 -5.59
N PRO A 126 2.88 17.55 -6.59
CA PRO A 126 1.81 16.57 -6.69
C PRO A 126 1.90 15.49 -5.59
N ALA A 127 3.10 15.21 -5.08
CA ALA A 127 3.32 14.30 -3.95
C ALA A 127 4.55 14.72 -3.13
N LEU A 128 4.63 14.26 -1.89
CA LEU A 128 5.79 14.52 -1.02
C LEU A 128 7.10 13.91 -1.56
N ARG A 129 7.01 12.86 -2.38
CA ARG A 129 8.15 12.30 -3.10
C ARG A 129 8.86 13.30 -4.03
N ASP A 130 8.18 14.37 -4.45
CA ASP A 130 8.77 15.43 -5.29
C ASP A 130 9.43 16.54 -4.47
N VAL A 131 9.42 16.44 -3.15
CA VAL A 131 10.04 17.41 -2.23
C VAL A 131 11.38 16.84 -1.79
N SER A 132 12.46 17.62 -1.87
CA SER A 132 13.73 17.19 -1.30
C SER A 132 13.71 17.36 0.22
N LEU A 133 14.45 16.50 0.94
CA LEU A 133 14.56 16.60 2.39
C LEU A 133 15.12 17.96 2.84
N GLU A 134 16.03 18.54 2.05
CA GLU A 134 16.57 19.88 2.28
C GLU A 134 15.49 20.97 2.17
N ALA A 135 14.71 20.96 1.08
CA ALA A 135 13.62 21.91 0.89
C ALA A 135 12.57 21.79 2.00
N PHE A 136 12.28 20.57 2.44
CA PHE A 136 11.36 20.34 3.54
C PHE A 136 11.89 20.92 4.86
N ASN A 137 13.13 20.60 5.22
CA ASN A 137 13.71 21.04 6.49
C ASN A 137 13.86 22.56 6.59
N ALA A 138 14.06 23.25 5.46
CA ALA A 138 14.19 24.70 5.42
C ALA A 138 12.92 25.44 5.91
N VAL A 139 11.74 24.85 5.73
CA VAL A 139 10.44 25.48 6.02
C VAL A 139 9.55 24.63 6.92
N ALA A 140 10.07 23.54 7.50
CA ALA A 140 9.30 22.60 8.33
C ALA A 140 8.59 23.27 9.51
N SER A 141 9.16 24.35 10.06
CA SER A 141 8.56 25.14 11.15
C SER A 141 7.37 26.00 10.73
N GLU A 142 7.18 26.22 9.41
CA GLU A 142 6.06 26.99 8.86
C GLU A 142 4.83 26.12 8.60
N LEU A 143 5.00 24.80 8.54
CA LEU A 143 3.90 23.84 8.42
C LEU A 143 3.17 23.66 9.76
N ASP A 144 1.90 23.26 9.67
CA ASP A 144 1.20 22.70 10.82
C ASP A 144 2.05 21.58 11.46
N PRO A 145 2.26 21.57 12.80
CA PRO A 145 3.15 20.61 13.44
C PRO A 145 2.81 19.15 13.19
N VAL A 146 1.52 18.82 13.00
CA VAL A 146 1.09 17.47 12.67
C VAL A 146 1.44 17.15 11.22
N VAL A 147 1.17 18.06 10.29
CA VAL A 147 1.55 17.90 8.87
C VAL A 147 3.06 17.74 8.73
N ALA A 148 3.87 18.56 9.40
CA ALA A 148 5.33 18.43 9.38
C ALA A 148 5.78 17.05 9.91
N LYS A 149 5.22 16.61 11.05
CA LYS A 149 5.51 15.30 11.63
C LYS A 149 5.14 14.13 10.72
N ARG A 150 4.06 14.25 9.94
CA ARG A 150 3.61 13.19 9.01
C ARG A 150 4.28 13.24 7.65
N GLY A 151 4.68 14.42 7.19
CA GLY A 151 5.29 14.60 5.88
C GLY A 151 6.75 14.16 5.83
N SER A 152 7.51 14.37 6.91
CA SER A 152 8.95 14.04 6.96
C SER A 152 9.28 12.59 6.56
N PRO A 153 8.55 11.54 7.02
CA PRO A 153 8.80 10.16 6.59
C PRO A 153 8.36 9.82 5.16
N CYS A 154 7.64 10.72 4.48
CA CYS A 154 7.08 10.51 3.15
C CYS A 154 7.90 11.17 2.02
N ILE A 155 9.00 11.81 2.39
CA ILE A 155 10.01 12.40 1.51
C ILE A 155 11.14 11.40 1.31
#